data_AF-A0A6N7FP01-F1
#
_entry.id   AF-A0A6N7FP01-F1
#
_cell.length_a   1.000
_cell.length_b   1.000
_cell.length_c   1.000
_cell.angle_alpha   90.00
_cell.angle_beta   90.00
_cell.angle_gamma   90.00
#
_symmetry.space_group_name_H-M   'P 1'
#
loop_
_entity.id
_entity.type
_entity.pdbx_description
1 polymer ?
#
loop_
_entity_poly.entity_id
_entity_poly.type
_entity_poly.pdbx_seq_one_letter_code
_entity_poly.pdbx_strand_id
1 'polypeptide(L)' 'MGTYDDTALVAGMLASAGVQPSEEELATLGRLHPALRRQVDRLYAVDVGDAAPVAAFRPGDGLDAGRRGSLGNGS' A
#
# COMPACT_ATOMS: atom_id res chain seq x y z
N MET A 1 -24.36 -12.31 -4.93
CA MET A 1 -23.13 -11.49 -4.94
C MET A 1 -23.53 -10.15 -4.33
N GLY A 2 -23.21 -9.92 -3.06
CA GLY A 2 -23.74 -8.76 -2.33
C GLY A 2 -23.19 -7.47 -2.91
N THR A 3 -24.06 -6.56 -3.34
CA THR A 3 -23.73 -5.17 -3.62
C THR A 3 -23.41 -4.52 -2.28
N TYR A 4 -22.16 -4.64 -1.82
CA TYR A 4 -21.69 -3.79 -0.75
C TYR A 4 -21.88 -2.35 -1.24
N ASP A 5 -22.55 -1.53 -0.44
CA ASP A 5 -22.67 -0.11 -0.70
C ASP A 5 -21.24 0.47 -0.75
N ASP A 6 -20.79 0.84 -1.96
CA ASP A 6 -19.44 1.36 -2.19
C ASP A 6 -19.12 2.54 -1.25
N THR A 7 -20.15 3.28 -0.84
CA THR A 7 -20.06 4.37 0.13
C THR A 7 -19.59 3.88 1.50
N ALA A 8 -20.12 2.76 1.99
CA ALA A 8 -19.73 2.19 3.29
C ALA A 8 -18.30 1.65 3.25
N LEU A 9 -17.88 1.10 2.10
CA LEU A 9 -16.51 0.62 1.91
C LEU A 9 -15.52 1.79 1.88
N VAL A 10 -15.84 2.85 1.15
CA VAL A 10 -15.05 4.10 1.13
C VAL A 10 -14.96 4.72 2.52
N ALA A 11 -16.06 4.78 3.27
CA ALA A 11 -16.07 5.29 4.63
C ALA A 11 -15.14 4.48 5.55
N GLY A 12 -15.17 3.15 5.47
CA GLY A 12 -14.28 2.28 6.25
C GLY A 12 -12.80 2.47 5.93
N MET A 13 -12.45 2.66 4.65
CA MET A 13 -11.07 2.93 4.23
C MET A 13 -10.57 4.30 4.70
N LEU A 14 -11.41 5.33 4.64
CA LEU A 14 -11.03 6.67 5.10
C LEU A 14 -10.89 6.70 6.63
N ALA A 15 -11.78 6.02 7.35
CA ALA A 15 -11.70 5.90 8.79
C ALA A 15 -10.41 5.19 9.25
N SER A 16 -9.98 4.12 8.57
CA SER A 16 -8.71 3.44 8.89
C SER A 16 -7.48 4.30 8.60
N ALA A 17 -7.59 5.24 7.65
CA ALA A 17 -6.58 6.25 7.37
C ALA A 17 -6.66 7.48 8.32
N GLY A 18 -7.60 7.51 9.26
CA GLY A 18 -7.81 8.64 10.17
C GLY A 18 -8.45 9.87 9.53
N VAL A 19 -9.03 9.72 8.34
CA VAL A 19 -9.72 10.78 7.60
C VAL A 19 -11.21 10.73 7.93
N GLN A 20 -11.77 11.87 8.33
CA GLN A 20 -13.22 12.04 8.53
C GLN A 20 -13.80 12.90 7.40
N PRO A 21 -14.28 12.28 6.31
CA PRO A 21 -14.91 13.00 5.21
C PRO A 21 -16.28 13.53 5.61
N SER A 22 -16.67 14.65 5.01
CA SER A 22 -18.05 15.12 5.00
C SER A 22 -18.95 14.17 4.20
N GLU A 23 -20.26 14.30 4.39
CA GLU A 23 -21.26 13.49 3.69
C GLU A 23 -21.23 13.72 2.17
N GLU A 24 -20.97 14.95 1.73
CA GLU A 24 -20.84 15.30 0.30
C GLU A 24 -19.59 14.68 -0.33
N GLU A 25 -18.46 14.67 0.39
CA GLU A 25 -17.23 14.01 -0.03
C GLU A 25 -17.43 12.50 -0.14
N LEU A 26 -18.11 11.88 0.84
CA LEU A 26 -18.45 10.46 0.81
C LEU A 26 -19.33 10.10 -0.39
N ALA A 27 -20.38 10.87 -0.66
CA ALA A 27 -21.26 10.63 -1.80
C ALA A 27 -20.53 10.80 -3.14
N THR A 28 -19.58 11.74 -3.22
CA THR A 28 -18.77 11.94 -4.42
C THR A 28 -17.76 10.81 -4.61
N LEU A 29 -17.06 10.41 -3.55
CA LEU A 29 -16.09 9.32 -3.58
C LEU A 29 -16.77 7.97 -3.84
N GLY A 30 -17.93 7.71 -3.25
CA GLY A 30 -18.73 6.50 -3.52
C GLY A 30 -19.11 6.36 -4.99
N ARG A 31 -19.39 7.48 -5.68
CA ARG A 31 -19.66 7.48 -7.13
C ARG A 31 -18.41 7.23 -7.99
N LEU A 32 -17.24 7.73 -7.57
CA LEU A 32 -15.99 7.61 -8.31
C LEU A 32 -15.27 6.27 -8.08
N HIS A 33 -15.39 5.72 -6.88
CA HIS A 33 -14.68 4.53 -6.43
C HIS A 33 -14.82 3.32 -7.38
N PRO A 34 -16.00 2.98 -7.93
CA PRO A 34 -16.14 1.83 -8.84
C PRO A 34 -15.37 1.96 -10.15
N ALA A 35 -15.22 3.19 -10.67
CA ALA A 35 -14.47 3.44 -11.89
C ALA A 35 -12.95 3.32 -11.62
N LEU A 36 -12.49 3.89 -10.50
CA LEU A 36 -11.11 3.79 -10.06
C LEU A 36 -10.73 2.33 -9.78
N ARG A 37 -11.59 1.59 -9.07
CA ARG A 37 -11.39 0.17 -8.78
C ARG A 37 -11.21 -0.64 -10.06
N ARG A 38 -12.09 -0.47 -11.04
CA ARG A 38 -11.97 -1.12 -12.36
C ARG A 38 -10.68 -0.74 -13.11
N GLN A 39 -10.21 0.50 -12.96
CA GLN A 39 -8.95 0.91 -13.57
C GLN A 39 -7.76 0.24 -12.90
N VAL A 40 -7.73 0.18 -11.57
CA VAL A 40 -6.69 -0.51 -10.80
C VAL A 40 -6.71 -2.01 -11.10
N ASP A 41 -7.89 -2.64 -11.11
CA ASP A 41 -8.04 -4.07 -11.42
C ASP A 41 -7.52 -4.39 -12.83
N ARG A 42 -7.68 -3.50 -13.82
CA ARG A 42 -7.08 -3.65 -15.15
C ARG A 42 -5.57 -3.46 -15.16
N LEU A 43 -5.03 -2.53 -14.35
CA LEU A 43 -3.59 -2.30 -14.26
C LEU A 43 -2.86 -3.51 -13.66
N TYR A 44 -3.49 -4.16 -12.68
CA TYR A 44 -2.99 -5.37 -12.04
C TYR A 44 -3.62 -6.65 -12.60
N ALA A 45 -4.29 -6.57 -13.76
CA ALA A 45 -4.66 -7.75 -14.53
C ALA A 45 -3.38 -8.34 -15.14
N VAL A 46 -2.65 -9.07 -14.32
CA VAL A 46 -1.46 -9.81 -14.74
C VAL A 46 -1.94 -11.08 -15.43
N ASP A 47 -1.59 -11.26 -16.71
CA ASP A 47 -1.62 -12.59 -17.31
C ASP A 47 -0.69 -13.46 -16.46
N VAL A 48 -1.25 -14.45 -15.77
CA VAL A 48 -0.48 -15.41 -14.94
C VAL A 48 0.27 -16.35 -15.90
N GLY A 49 1.27 -15.81 -16.59
CA GLY A 49 2.23 -16.50 -17.45
C GLY A 49 3.61 -15.97 -17.08
N ASP A 50 4.30 -16.76 -16.25
CA ASP A 50 5.60 -16.48 -15.63
C ASP A 50 5.74 -15.16 -14.86
N ALA A 51 5.62 -15.29 -13.54
CA ALA A 51 5.87 -14.27 -12.56
C ALA A 51 7.20 -13.55 -12.80
N ALA A 52 7.15 -12.36 -13.39
CA ALA A 52 8.25 -11.41 -13.27
C ALA A 52 8.45 -11.13 -11.77
N PRO A 53 9.63 -11.42 -11.18
CA PRO A 53 9.85 -11.18 -9.77
C PRO A 53 9.76 -9.68 -9.51
N VAL A 54 8.72 -9.27 -8.77
CA VAL A 54 8.67 -7.94 -8.16
C VAL A 54 9.91 -7.81 -7.29
N ALA A 55 10.70 -6.75 -7.49
CA ALA A 55 11.92 -6.50 -6.73
C ALA A 55 11.58 -6.46 -5.22
N ALA A 56 11.87 -7.56 -4.52
CA ALA A 56 11.67 -7.66 -3.08
C ALA A 56 12.77 -6.83 -2.39
N PHE A 57 12.35 -5.82 -1.63
CA PHE A 57 13.23 -5.06 -0.76
C PHE A 57 13.82 -6.00 0.31
N ARG A 58 15.16 -6.11 0.39
CA ARG A 58 15.86 -6.82 1.46
C ARG A 58 16.37 -5.83 2.51
N PRO A 59 15.79 -5.77 3.71
CA PRO A 59 16.38 -5.03 4.82
C PRO A 59 17.55 -5.86 5.36
N GLY A 60 18.78 -5.53 4.96
CA GLY A 60 19.98 -6.22 5.43
C GLY A 60 21.28 -5.45 5.22
N ASP A 61 21.40 -4.64 4.17
CA ASP A 61 22.70 -4.09 3.77
C ASP A 61 23.05 -2.72 4.41
N GLY A 62 22.28 -2.28 5.41
CA GLY A 62 22.36 -0.92 5.97
C GLY A 62 22.89 -0.76 7.39
N LEU A 63 23.16 -1.85 8.14
CA LEU A 63 23.47 -1.73 9.59
C LEU A 63 24.85 -2.22 10.02
N ASP A 64 25.68 -2.77 9.13
CA ASP A 64 27.01 -3.30 9.50
C ASP A 64 28.19 -2.34 9.27
N ALA A 65 27.94 -1.10 8.82
CA ALA A 65 28.97 -0.09 8.59
C ALA A 65 29.41 0.67 9.87
N GLY A 66 29.27 0.09 11.06
CA GLY A 66 29.35 0.83 12.33
C GLY A 66 30.10 0.17 13.50
N ARG A 67 30.88 -0.91 13.29
CA ARG A 67 31.66 -1.51 14.40
C ARG A 67 33.02 -2.07 13.95
N ARG A 68 33.92 -1.21 13.49
CA ARG A 68 35.38 -1.47 13.53
C ARG A 68 36.13 -0.17 13.80
N GLY A 69 35.91 0.38 14.98
CA GLY A 69 36.75 1.41 15.57
C GLY A 69 37.01 1.04 17.02
N SER A 70 38.29 1.05 17.40
CA SER A 70 38.81 0.93 18.77
C SER A 70 38.92 -0.49 19.33
N LEU A 71 40.16 -1.01 19.39
CA LEU A 71 40.94 -1.21 20.64
C LEU A 71 42.15 -2.13 20.35
N GLY A 72 43.36 -1.66 20.65
CA GLY A 72 44.57 -2.48 20.61
C GLY A 72 45.87 -1.69 20.55
N ASN A 73 46.14 -0.86 21.56
CA ASN A 73 47.46 -0.33 21.86
C ASN A 73 48.12 -1.20 22.93
N GLY A 74 49.43 -1.42 22.85
CA GLY A 74 50.27 -1.93 23.94
C GLY A 74 50.85 -3.33 23.74
N SER A 75 52.08 -3.42 23.23
CA SER A 75 53.30 -3.47 24.04
C SER A 75 54.55 -3.41 23.15
#